data_AF-W7SN09-F1
#
_entry.id   AF-W7SN09-F1
#
_cell.length_a   1.000
_cell.length_b   1.000
_cell.length_c   1.000
_cell.angle_alpha   90.00
_cell.angle_beta   90.00
_cell.angle_gamma   90.00
#
_symmetry.space_group_name_H-M   'P 1'
#
loop_
_entity.id
_entity.type
_entity.pdbx_description
1 polymer ?
#
loop_
_entity_poly.entity_id
_entity_poly.type
_entity_poly.pdbx_seq_one_letter_code
_entity_poly.pdbx_strand_id
1 'polypeptide(L)'
;MGRFARLRAAGVGFVVDLAAQPVPVVVHWGRDLGELDESGLAALAFVGEPAVLNNSVDVPRRCSVWPTEFEGWAGTPALEGHRGGIATTPRPRLVDHTLADNRLELVLDDEITGLRVTLVYTMDSSGVLSARATLVASEDYEVASVSTLLPLPSRAV
;
A
#
# COMPACT_ATOMS: atom_id res chain seq x y z
N MET A 1 14.72 11.69 -1.60
CA MET A 1 13.33 11.30 -1.25
C MET A 1 13.38 10.53 0.04
N GLY A 2 12.46 10.80 0.97
CA GLY A 2 12.42 10.09 2.26
C GLY A 2 11.82 8.70 2.11
N ARG A 3 12.31 7.71 2.87
CA ARG A 3 11.79 6.34 2.86
C ARG A 3 10.34 6.24 3.32
N PHE A 4 9.90 7.12 4.22
CA PHE A 4 8.58 7.06 4.83
C PHE A 4 7.74 8.28 4.46
N ALA A 5 6.46 8.05 4.15
CA ALA A 5 5.46 9.10 4.09
C ALA A 5 4.62 9.12 5.36
N ARG A 6 4.26 10.32 5.84
CA ARG A 6 3.53 10.51 7.10
C ARG A 6 2.37 11.48 6.89
N LEU A 7 1.18 11.07 7.33
CA LEU A 7 0.01 11.93 7.46
C LEU A 7 -0.36 12.05 8.94
N ARG A 8 -0.65 13.26 9.41
CA ARG A 8 -0.94 13.54 10.83
C ARG A 8 -1.97 14.64 10.98
N ALA A 9 -2.99 14.42 11.80
CA ALA A 9 -3.97 15.43 12.19
C ALA A 9 -4.78 14.97 13.41
N ALA A 10 -5.22 15.92 14.24
CA ALA A 10 -6.05 15.66 15.43
C ALA A 10 -5.56 14.51 16.34
N GLY A 11 -4.23 14.33 16.45
CA GLY A 11 -3.63 13.25 17.25
C GLY A 11 -3.69 11.86 16.61
N VAL A 12 -4.06 11.76 15.33
CA VAL A 12 -3.98 10.56 14.49
C VAL A 12 -2.72 10.64 13.64
N GLY A 13 -2.03 9.51 13.45
CA GLY A 13 -0.89 9.34 12.57
C GLY A 13 -1.11 8.15 11.63
N PHE A 14 -0.68 8.31 10.39
CA PHE A 14 -0.63 7.29 9.35
C PHE A 14 0.74 7.30 8.70
N VAL A 15 1.41 6.14 8.63
CA VAL A 15 2.78 6.02 8.12
C VAL A 15 2.86 4.89 7.09
N VAL A 16 3.47 5.21 5.95
CA VAL A 16 3.69 4.27 4.84
C VAL A 16 5.19 4.15 4.58
N ASP A 17 5.70 2.91 4.50
CA ASP A 17 7.07 2.62 4.04
C ASP A 17 7.07 2.55 2.51
N LEU A 18 7.65 3.58 1.88
CA LEU A 18 7.75 3.72 0.43
C LEU A 18 8.92 2.90 -0.15
N ALA A 19 9.86 2.46 0.69
CA ALA A 19 10.96 1.59 0.25
C ALA A 19 10.59 0.11 0.28
N ALA A 20 9.42 -0.26 0.80
CA ALA A 20 8.89 -1.61 0.66
C ALA A 20 8.64 -1.91 -0.82
N GLN A 21 9.08 -3.08 -1.26
CA GLN A 21 9.01 -3.51 -2.65
C GLN A 21 8.17 -4.79 -2.79
N PRO A 22 7.47 -4.96 -3.93
CA PRO A 22 7.35 -4.01 -5.05
C PRO A 22 6.35 -2.87 -4.80
N VAL A 23 5.49 -3.03 -3.78
CA VAL A 23 4.40 -2.11 -3.44
C VAL A 23 4.56 -1.63 -1.99
N PRO A 24 4.29 -0.34 -1.69
CA PRO A 24 4.40 0.20 -0.33
C PRO A 24 3.52 -0.52 0.69
N VAL A 25 3.89 -0.41 1.97
CA VAL A 25 3.14 -1.00 3.08
C VAL A 25 2.80 0.05 4.12
N VAL A 26 1.60 -0.06 4.72
CA VAL A 26 1.24 0.73 5.90
C VAL A 26 1.96 0.12 7.10
N VAL A 27 2.80 0.91 7.78
CA VAL A 27 3.54 0.46 8.98
C VAL A 27 2.90 0.97 10.27
N HIS A 28 2.06 2.00 10.20
CA HIS A 28 1.31 2.52 11.35
C HIS A 28 0.04 3.22 10.90
N TRP A 29 -1.05 2.95 11.63
CA TRP A 29 -2.25 3.78 11.62
C TRP A 29 -2.86 3.76 13.02
N GLY A 30 -3.05 4.94 13.60
CA GLY A 30 -3.59 5.06 14.94
C GLY A 30 -3.22 6.39 15.59
N ARG A 31 -3.03 6.40 16.91
CA ARG A 31 -2.51 7.58 17.62
C ARG A 31 -1.21 8.06 16.98
N ASP A 32 -1.09 9.38 16.86
CA ASP A 32 0.12 10.04 16.40
C ASP A 32 1.33 9.65 17.27
N LEU A 33 2.40 9.21 16.61
CA LEU A 33 3.64 8.76 17.24
C LEU A 33 4.53 9.93 17.69
N GLY A 34 4.17 11.16 17.35
CA GLY A 34 4.97 12.35 17.65
C GLY A 34 6.17 12.48 16.71
N GLU A 35 7.23 13.13 17.16
CA GLU A 35 8.45 13.29 16.38
C GLU A 35 9.31 12.02 16.47
N LEU A 36 9.12 11.11 15.51
CA LEU A 36 10.07 10.04 15.22
C LEU A 36 10.93 10.44 14.03
N ASP A 37 12.24 10.27 14.19
CA ASP A 37 13.19 10.37 13.10
C ASP A 37 13.13 9.12 12.19
N GLU A 38 13.89 9.13 11.10
CA GLU A 38 13.90 8.03 10.15
C GLU A 38 14.35 6.70 10.78
N SER A 39 15.24 6.76 11.79
CA SER A 39 15.70 5.57 12.51
C SER A 39 14.59 4.95 13.36
N GLY A 40 13.77 5.77 14.03
CA GLY A 40 12.61 5.33 14.80
C GLY A 40 11.53 4.72 13.90
N LEU A 41 11.28 5.31 12.74
CA LEU A 41 10.33 4.76 11.75
C LEU A 41 10.84 3.44 11.15
N ALA A 42 12.15 3.34 10.87
CA ALA A 42 12.77 2.10 10.41
C ALA A 42 12.68 0.98 11.47
N ALA A 43 12.90 1.31 12.74
CA ALA A 43 12.73 0.37 13.84
C ALA A 43 11.27 -0.09 13.98
N LEU A 44 10.30 0.82 13.81
CA LEU A 44 8.87 0.49 13.81
C LEU A 44 8.52 -0.48 12.68
N ALA A 45 8.99 -0.21 11.45
CA ALA A 45 8.78 -1.07 10.30
C ALA A 45 9.41 -2.46 10.49
N PHE A 46 10.61 -2.53 11.09
CA PHE A 46 11.30 -3.79 11.38
C PHE A 46 10.56 -4.63 12.42
N VAL A 47 10.10 -4.03 13.52
CA VAL A 47 9.37 -4.76 14.58
C VAL A 47 7.99 -5.23 14.10
N GLY A 48 7.39 -4.55 13.13
CA GLY A 48 6.12 -4.95 12.52
C GLY A 48 6.22 -6.08 11.50
N GLU A 49 7.42 -6.56 11.18
CA GLU A 49 7.63 -7.53 10.10
C GLU A 49 7.10 -8.93 10.49
N PRO A 50 6.25 -9.57 9.66
CA PRO A 50 5.74 -10.90 9.96
C PRO A 50 6.85 -11.95 9.98
N ALA A 51 6.75 -12.90 10.91
CA ALA A 51 7.65 -14.05 10.92
C ALA A 51 7.44 -14.95 9.70
N VAL A 52 8.52 -15.49 9.14
CA VAL A 52 8.46 -16.57 8.15
C VAL A 52 8.30 -17.89 8.91
N LEU A 53 7.13 -18.50 8.78
CA LEU A 53 6.80 -19.77 9.44
C LEU A 53 7.35 -20.96 8.65
N ASN A 54 7.49 -22.12 9.30
CA ASN A 54 7.82 -23.37 8.63
C ASN A 54 6.80 -23.66 7.51
N ASN A 55 7.28 -24.05 6.32
CA ASN A 55 6.47 -24.23 5.10
C ASN A 55 5.80 -22.95 4.57
N SER A 56 6.28 -21.76 4.95
CA SER A 56 5.94 -20.50 4.28
C SER A 56 6.81 -20.28 3.03
N VAL A 57 6.41 -19.34 2.19
CA VAL A 57 7.31 -18.72 1.19
C VAL A 57 8.50 -18.07 1.92
N ASP A 58 9.66 -18.05 1.27
CA ASP A 58 10.95 -17.61 1.85
C ASP A 58 11.01 -16.10 2.18
N VAL A 59 9.95 -15.35 1.88
CA VAL A 59 9.82 -13.92 2.16
C VAL A 59 8.61 -13.65 3.06
N PRO A 60 8.69 -12.70 4.02
CA PRO A 60 7.54 -12.30 4.82
C PRO A 60 6.38 -11.85 3.92
N ARG A 61 5.19 -12.43 4.14
CA ARG A 61 3.97 -12.00 3.44
C ARG A 61 3.52 -10.67 4.02
N ARG A 62 3.64 -9.60 3.22
CA ARG A 62 3.20 -8.26 3.60
C ARG A 62 1.87 -7.97 2.93
N CYS A 63 0.93 -7.41 3.69
CA CYS A 63 -0.27 -6.83 3.08
C CYS A 63 0.10 -5.42 2.59
N SER A 64 0.47 -5.32 1.32
CA SER A 64 0.81 -4.05 0.69
C SER A 64 -0.41 -3.16 0.54
N VAL A 65 -0.24 -1.92 0.10
CA VAL A 65 -1.36 -1.02 -0.22
C VAL A 65 -2.17 -1.47 -1.43
N TRP A 66 -1.67 -2.43 -2.22
CA TRP A 66 -2.34 -3.02 -3.38
C TRP A 66 -2.03 -4.52 -3.48
N PRO A 67 -2.52 -5.34 -2.53
CA PRO A 67 -2.13 -6.73 -2.44
C PRO A 67 -2.62 -7.53 -3.64
N THR A 68 -1.72 -8.35 -4.17
CA THR A 68 -1.98 -9.29 -5.27
C THR A 68 -1.47 -10.68 -4.91
N GLU A 69 -1.88 -11.68 -5.67
CA GLU A 69 -1.41 -13.06 -5.54
C GLU A 69 0.10 -13.18 -5.78
N PHE A 70 0.69 -12.26 -6.56
CA PHE A 70 2.13 -12.19 -6.79
C PHE A 70 2.92 -11.98 -5.49
N GLU A 71 2.34 -11.28 -4.51
CA GLU A 71 2.93 -11.06 -3.18
C GLU A 71 2.69 -12.25 -2.22
N GLY A 72 2.11 -13.35 -2.70
CA GLY A 72 1.72 -14.49 -1.87
C GLY A 72 0.54 -14.17 -0.94
N TRP A 73 -0.21 -13.10 -1.23
CA TRP A 73 -1.43 -12.74 -0.52
C TRP A 73 -2.49 -13.82 -0.74
N ALA A 74 -3.05 -14.33 0.35
CA ALA A 74 -4.03 -15.41 0.33
C ALA A 74 -5.46 -14.92 0.64
N GLY A 75 -5.65 -13.62 0.88
CA GLY A 75 -6.95 -13.00 1.07
C GLY A 75 -7.51 -12.46 -0.25
N THR A 76 -8.55 -11.62 -0.15
CA THR A 76 -9.10 -10.91 -1.31
C THR A 76 -8.05 -9.96 -1.90
N PRO A 77 -7.71 -10.07 -3.20
CA PRO A 77 -6.78 -9.16 -3.85
C PRO A 77 -7.40 -7.77 -4.05
N ALA A 78 -6.56 -6.76 -4.31
CA ALA A 78 -7.02 -5.40 -4.58
C ALA A 78 -7.74 -5.27 -5.94
N LEU A 79 -7.44 -6.18 -6.88
CA LEU A 79 -7.95 -6.17 -8.24
C LEU A 79 -8.17 -7.61 -8.73
N GLU A 80 -9.34 -7.85 -9.30
CA GLU A 80 -9.60 -9.03 -10.11
C GLU A 80 -10.11 -8.57 -11.49
N GLY A 81 -9.61 -9.21 -12.54
CA GLY A 81 -9.96 -8.83 -13.90
C GLY A 81 -9.06 -9.48 -14.94
N HIS A 82 -9.27 -9.11 -16.20
CA HIS A 82 -8.49 -9.61 -17.32
C HIS A 82 -8.67 -8.74 -18.58
N ARG A 83 -7.79 -8.95 -19.55
CA ARG A 83 -7.96 -8.48 -20.93
C ARG A 83 -8.22 -9.68 -21.81
N GLY A 84 -9.47 -9.90 -22.22
CA GLY A 84 -9.84 -11.04 -23.09
C GLY A 84 -9.37 -12.42 -22.57
N GLY A 85 -9.37 -12.64 -21.25
CA GLY A 85 -8.90 -13.88 -20.62
C GLY A 85 -7.38 -13.99 -20.43
N ILE A 86 -6.59 -12.99 -20.85
CA ILE A 86 -5.15 -12.88 -20.54
C ILE A 86 -4.90 -11.75 -19.52
N ALA A 87 -3.64 -11.58 -19.11
CA ALA A 87 -3.23 -10.52 -18.19
C ALA A 87 -3.98 -10.58 -16.83
N THR A 88 -4.03 -11.77 -16.25
CA THR A 88 -4.82 -12.09 -15.05
C THR A 88 -4.00 -12.10 -13.76
N THR A 89 -2.70 -11.80 -13.84
CA THR A 89 -1.78 -11.88 -12.69
C THR A 89 -1.08 -10.53 -12.49
N PRO A 90 -1.75 -9.56 -11.85
CA PRO A 90 -1.20 -8.23 -11.69
C PRO A 90 0.12 -8.23 -10.93
N ARG A 91 1.09 -7.43 -11.38
CA ARG A 91 2.42 -7.26 -10.74
C ARG A 91 2.80 -5.79 -10.62
N PRO A 92 1.97 -4.96 -9.95
CA PRO A 92 2.20 -3.53 -9.86
C PRO A 92 3.50 -3.24 -9.11
N ARG A 93 4.14 -2.13 -9.50
CA ARG A 93 5.34 -1.60 -8.85
C ARG A 93 5.18 -0.11 -8.64
N LEU A 94 5.61 0.39 -7.49
CA LEU A 94 5.67 1.83 -7.27
C LEU A 94 6.63 2.48 -8.27
N VAL A 95 6.13 3.44 -9.04
CA VAL A 95 6.93 4.22 -10.00
C VAL A 95 7.05 5.67 -9.59
N ASP A 96 6.10 6.21 -8.83
CA ASP A 96 6.16 7.57 -8.32
C ASP A 96 5.35 7.75 -7.02
N HIS A 97 5.69 8.78 -6.25
CA HIS A 97 4.90 9.21 -5.11
C HIS A 97 5.01 10.72 -4.88
N THR A 98 3.94 11.32 -4.36
CA THR A 98 3.92 12.72 -3.92
C THR A 98 3.30 12.82 -2.54
N LEU A 99 3.93 13.61 -1.66
CA LEU A 99 3.42 13.95 -0.33
C LEU A 99 3.31 15.47 -0.21
N ALA A 100 2.09 15.97 -0.09
CA ALA A 100 1.79 17.39 0.07
C ALA A 100 0.46 17.56 0.81
N ASP A 101 0.30 18.62 1.60
CA ASP A 101 -1.00 19.00 2.20
C ASP A 101 -1.74 17.87 2.93
N ASN A 102 -1.00 17.06 3.71
CA ASN A 102 -1.54 15.89 4.42
C ASN A 102 -2.26 14.88 3.50
N ARG A 103 -1.76 14.78 2.27
CA ARG A 103 -2.17 13.86 1.23
C ARG A 103 -0.95 13.13 0.66
N LEU A 104 -1.05 11.80 0.61
CA LEU A 104 -0.08 10.92 -0.03
C LEU A 104 -0.71 10.36 -1.31
N GLU A 105 -0.04 10.56 -2.43
CA GLU A 105 -0.36 9.93 -3.70
C GLU A 105 0.74 8.94 -4.08
N LEU A 106 0.34 7.73 -4.48
CA LEU A 106 1.20 6.67 -4.96
C LEU A 106 0.77 6.28 -6.36
N VAL A 107 1.73 6.16 -7.27
CA VAL A 107 1.48 5.69 -8.64
C VAL A 107 2.16 4.35 -8.81
N LEU A 108 1.36 3.34 -9.14
CA LEU A 108 1.82 2.00 -9.46
C LEU A 108 1.60 1.72 -10.94
N ASP A 109 2.61 1.16 -11.61
CA ASP A 109 2.48 0.64 -12.97
C ASP A 109 2.57 -0.88 -12.94
N ASP A 110 1.73 -1.52 -13.75
CA ASP A 110 1.71 -2.95 -13.95
C ASP A 110 1.80 -3.30 -15.43
N GLU A 111 2.98 -3.77 -15.83
CA GLU A 111 3.28 -4.16 -17.21
C GLU A 111 2.48 -5.39 -17.66
N ILE A 112 2.04 -6.26 -16.74
CA ILE A 112 1.30 -7.47 -17.09
C ILE A 112 -0.13 -7.11 -17.51
N THR A 113 -0.78 -6.26 -16.72
CA THR A 113 -2.17 -5.84 -16.97
C THR A 113 -2.28 -4.64 -17.91
N GLY A 114 -1.23 -3.85 -18.05
CA GLY A 114 -1.29 -2.56 -18.75
C GLY A 114 -2.03 -1.50 -17.94
N LEU A 115 -2.15 -1.70 -16.62
CA LEU A 115 -2.84 -0.78 -15.73
C LEU A 115 -1.85 0.17 -15.06
N ARG A 116 -2.24 1.45 -15.00
CA ARG A 116 -1.72 2.42 -14.05
C ARG A 116 -2.73 2.56 -12.92
N VAL A 117 -2.26 2.34 -11.69
CA VAL A 117 -3.06 2.44 -10.47
C VAL A 117 -2.57 3.64 -9.68
N THR A 118 -3.47 4.58 -9.38
CA THR A 118 -3.19 5.71 -8.49
C THR A 118 -3.92 5.50 -7.18
N LEU A 119 -3.16 5.40 -6.09
CA LEU A 119 -3.68 5.35 -4.73
C LEU A 119 -3.49 6.70 -4.06
N VAL A 120 -4.54 7.17 -3.42
CA VAL A 120 -4.56 8.46 -2.75
C VAL A 120 -5.04 8.27 -1.33
N TYR A 121 -4.24 8.72 -0.38
CA TYR A 121 -4.60 8.83 1.02
C TYR A 121 -4.65 10.31 1.39
N THR A 122 -5.70 10.75 2.06
CA THR A 122 -5.80 12.14 2.55
C THR A 122 -6.36 12.12 3.96
N MET A 123 -5.67 12.81 4.86
CA MET A 123 -6.14 12.97 6.24
C MET A 123 -6.60 14.41 6.44
N ASP A 124 -7.86 14.57 6.82
CA ASP A 124 -8.41 15.90 7.08
C ASP A 124 -7.94 16.46 8.44
N SER A 125 -8.29 17.72 8.73
CA SER A 125 -7.91 18.37 9.99
C SER A 125 -8.50 17.71 11.24
N SER A 126 -9.54 16.88 11.07
CA SER A 126 -10.20 16.13 12.15
C SER A 126 -9.56 14.75 12.37
N GLY A 127 -8.53 14.39 11.60
CA GLY A 127 -7.84 13.10 11.69
C GLY A 127 -8.53 11.97 10.93
N VAL A 128 -9.53 12.26 10.09
CA VAL A 128 -10.23 11.26 9.29
C VAL A 128 -9.39 10.93 8.05
N LEU A 129 -9.02 9.67 7.90
CA LEU A 129 -8.32 9.16 6.73
C LEU A 129 -9.32 8.76 5.65
N SER A 130 -9.18 9.33 4.45
CA SER A 130 -9.86 8.91 3.23
C SER A 130 -8.87 8.24 2.29
N ALA A 131 -9.34 7.22 1.57
CA ALA A 131 -8.56 6.49 0.58
C ALA A 131 -9.32 6.41 -0.74
N ARG A 132 -8.61 6.50 -1.86
CA ARG A 132 -9.16 6.34 -3.20
C ARG A 132 -8.17 5.59 -4.09
N ALA A 133 -8.68 4.62 -4.85
CA ALA A 133 -7.97 4.00 -5.95
C ALA A 133 -8.55 4.49 -7.28
N THR A 134 -7.69 4.75 -8.26
CA THR A 134 -8.06 5.05 -9.66
C THR A 134 -7.27 4.13 -10.57
N LEU A 135 -7.94 3.48 -11.53
CA LEU A 135 -7.31 2.59 -12.50
C LEU A 135 -7.46 3.21 -13.88
N VAL A 136 -6.36 3.24 -14.62
CA VAL A 136 -6.33 3.64 -16.03
C VAL A 136 -5.67 2.53 -16.82
N ALA A 137 -6.38 1.98 -17.79
CA ALA A 137 -5.86 0.95 -18.66
C ALA A 137 -5.35 1.56 -19.97
N SER A 138 -4.21 1.07 -20.47
CA SER A 138 -3.71 1.42 -21.80
C SER A 138 -4.47 0.72 -22.93
N GLU A 139 -5.14 -0.38 -22.62
CA GLU A 139 -5.93 -1.22 -23.52
C GLU A 139 -7.21 -1.69 -22.79
N ASP A 140 -8.12 -2.36 -23.50
CA ASP A 140 -9.34 -2.89 -22.91
C ASP A 140 -9.04 -3.86 -21.76
N TYR A 141 -9.57 -3.55 -20.57
CA TYR A 141 -9.43 -4.38 -19.38
C TYR A 141 -10.79 -4.51 -18.68
N GLU A 142 -11.24 -5.74 -18.50
CA GLU A 142 -12.44 -6.07 -17.76
C GLU A 142 -12.11 -6.13 -16.27
N VAL A 143 -12.71 -5.22 -15.49
CA VAL A 143 -12.58 -5.21 -14.03
C VAL A 143 -13.73 -6.03 -13.45
N ALA A 144 -13.41 -7.18 -12.88
CA ALA A 144 -14.36 -8.00 -12.15
C ALA A 144 -14.58 -7.44 -10.73
N SER A 145 -13.50 -7.04 -10.06
CA SER A 145 -13.58 -6.39 -8.75
C SER A 145 -12.40 -5.45 -8.51
N VAL A 146 -12.65 -4.40 -7.71
CA VAL A 146 -11.62 -3.48 -7.21
C VAL A 146 -11.88 -3.15 -5.76
N SER A 147 -10.88 -3.32 -4.91
CA SER A 147 -10.97 -3.08 -3.47
C SER A 147 -9.91 -2.08 -3.04
N THR A 148 -10.34 -0.93 -2.48
CA THR A 148 -9.42 -0.03 -1.79
C THR A 148 -9.17 -0.56 -0.39
N LEU A 149 -7.98 -1.13 -0.18
CA LEU A 149 -7.62 -1.76 1.09
C LEU A 149 -6.85 -0.76 1.97
N LEU A 150 -7.09 -0.86 3.28
CA LEU A 150 -6.33 -0.17 4.32
C LEU A 150 -5.69 -1.23 5.22
N PRO A 151 -4.55 -1.81 4.80
CA PRO A 151 -3.86 -2.82 5.57
C PRO A 151 -3.51 -2.28 6.95
N LEU A 152 -3.88 -3.01 8.00
CA LEU A 152 -3.51 -2.68 9.35
C LEU A 152 -2.33 -3.55 9.79
N PRO A 153 -1.29 -2.97 10.41
CA PRO A 153 -0.29 -3.77 11.10
C PRO A 153 -0.93 -4.56 12.25
N SER A 154 -0.25 -5.60 12.73
CA SER A 154 -0.73 -6.48 13.81
C SER A 154 -1.08 -5.74 15.12
N ARG A 155 -0.56 -4.53 15.30
CA ARG A 155 -1.00 -3.56 16.30
C ARG A 155 -1.35 -2.23 15.64
N ALA A 156 -2.64 -1.95 15.57
CA ALA A 156 -3.19 -0.61 15.37
C ALA A 156 -3.82 -0.14 16.69
N VAL A 157 -3.73 1.15 17.03
CA VAL A 157 -4.20 1.71 18.31
C VAL A 157 -4.99 2.99 18.10
#